data_AF-A0A662IRN5-F1
#
_entry.id   AF-A0A662IRN5-F1
#
_cell.length_a   1.000
_cell.length_b   1.000
_cell.length_c   1.000
_cell.angle_alpha   90.00
_cell.angle_beta   90.00
_cell.angle_gamma   90.00
#
_symmetry.space_group_name_H-M   'P 1'
#
loop_
_entity.id
_entity.type
_entity.pdbx_description
1 polymer ?
#
loop_
_entity_poly.entity_id
_entity_poly.type
_entity_poly.pdbx_seq_one_letter_code
_entity_poly.pdbx_strand_id
1 'polypeptide(L)'
;ISRSTLVSQEDILYTLEECIALGGLKTTIIADNITPGETDAKLLALTLDAILKLGLHIGARKSVGLGHISIDKEQTKCWLINFTAQADTQQKIALLIQPRRAQPTTIKDLIQKLKSQQ
;
A
#
# COMPACT_ATOMS: atom_id res chain seq x y z
N ILE A 1 25.64 -25.56 0.76
CA ILE A 1 25.88 -26.92 0.24
C ILE A 1 26.79 -26.81 -0.97
N SER A 2 27.90 -27.53 -0.97
CA SER A 2 28.77 -27.62 -2.15
C SER A 2 28.08 -28.42 -3.24
N ARG A 3 28.03 -27.89 -4.47
CA ARG A 3 27.38 -28.57 -5.61
C ARG A 3 28.13 -29.83 -6.07
N SER A 4 29.44 -29.91 -5.83
CA SER A 4 30.27 -31.04 -6.25
C SER A 4 30.27 -32.21 -5.25
N THR A 5 30.13 -31.92 -3.96
CA THR A 5 30.22 -32.94 -2.89
C THR A 5 28.89 -33.20 -2.20
N LEU A 6 27.87 -32.36 -2.40
CA LEU A 6 26.58 -32.40 -1.70
C LEU A 6 26.68 -32.29 -0.16
N VAL A 7 27.85 -31.89 0.35
CA VAL A 7 28.08 -31.69 1.78
C VAL A 7 27.83 -30.22 2.15
N SER A 8 27.37 -29.97 3.39
CA SER A 8 27.34 -28.61 3.95
C SER A 8 28.77 -28.06 3.98
N GLN A 9 28.95 -26.80 3.56
CA GLN A 9 30.24 -26.15 3.76
C GLN A 9 30.38 -25.79 5.25
N GLU A 10 31.61 -25.66 5.72
CA GLU A 10 31.91 -25.16 7.05
C GLU A 10 31.44 -23.69 7.19
N ASP A 11 31.03 -23.31 8.40
CA ASP A 11 30.64 -21.94 8.80
C ASP A 11 29.48 -21.26 8.03
N ILE A 12 28.69 -22.00 7.26
CA ILE A 12 27.50 -21.48 6.57
C ILE A 12 26.16 -21.89 7.21
N LEU A 13 26.19 -22.57 8.36
CA LEU A 13 24.98 -22.93 9.09
C LEU A 13 24.54 -21.74 9.96
N TYR A 14 23.36 -21.21 9.68
CA TYR A 14 22.73 -20.15 10.46
C TYR A 14 21.25 -20.44 10.61
N THR A 15 20.67 -19.95 11.70
CA THR A 15 19.22 -19.91 11.89
C THR A 15 18.71 -18.53 11.50
N LEU A 16 17.56 -18.49 10.85
CA LEU A 16 16.90 -17.24 10.51
C LEU A 16 15.62 -17.12 11.33
N GLU A 17 15.48 -16.01 12.04
CA GLU A 17 14.19 -15.65 12.64
C GLU A 17 13.38 -14.88 11.61
N GLU A 18 12.16 -15.35 11.36
CA GLU A 18 11.23 -14.74 10.43
C GLU A 18 9.92 -14.40 11.12
N CYS A 19 9.32 -13.27 10.73
CA CYS A 19 8.02 -12.87 11.22
C CYS A 19 6.94 -13.48 10.33
N ILE A 20 6.21 -14.46 10.87
CA ILE A 20 4.99 -14.96 10.25
C ILE A 20 3.87 -13.99 10.63
N ALA A 21 3.45 -13.16 9.69
CA ALA A 21 2.36 -12.20 9.90
C ALA A 21 1.00 -12.92 9.95
N LEU A 22 0.68 -13.57 11.08
CA LEU A 22 -0.54 -14.35 11.28
C LEU A 22 -1.85 -13.54 11.13
N GLY A 23 -1.77 -12.20 11.13
CA GLY A 23 -2.93 -11.30 10.95
C GLY A 23 -2.72 -10.18 9.94
N GLY A 24 -1.66 -10.25 9.13
CA GLY A 24 -1.27 -9.17 8.22
C GLY A 24 -0.70 -7.93 8.93
N LEU A 25 -0.21 -6.98 8.13
CA LEU A 25 0.34 -5.71 8.59
C LEU A 25 -0.66 -4.58 8.31
N LYS A 26 -1.04 -3.82 9.33
CA LYS A 26 -1.85 -2.60 9.15
C LYS A 26 -0.93 -1.41 8.96
N THR A 27 -1.04 -0.75 7.81
CA THR A 27 -0.31 0.48 7.48
C THR A 27 -1.26 1.52 6.88
N THR A 28 -0.82 2.78 6.84
CA THR A 28 -1.59 3.89 6.26
C THR A 28 -0.69 4.69 5.33
N ILE A 29 -1.17 4.96 4.13
CA ILE A 29 -0.54 5.88 3.18
C ILE A 29 -1.39 7.15 3.15
N ILE A 30 -0.73 8.30 3.29
CA ILE A 30 -1.35 9.63 3.17
C ILE A 30 -0.66 10.33 2.01
N ALA A 31 -1.45 10.80 1.05
CA ALA A 31 -0.98 11.59 -0.08
C ALA A 31 -1.75 12.92 -0.09
N ASP A 32 -1.03 14.03 -0.16
CA ASP A 32 -1.58 15.37 -0.25
C ASP A 32 -1.40 15.93 -1.68
N ASN A 33 -2.09 17.03 -1.97
CA ASN A 33 -2.00 17.73 -3.27
C ASN A 33 -2.30 16.85 -4.49
N ILE A 34 -3.14 15.83 -4.31
CA ILE A 34 -3.55 14.93 -5.40
C ILE A 34 -4.85 15.43 -6.02
N THR A 35 -4.74 16.06 -7.19
CA THR A 35 -5.90 16.45 -8.00
C THR A 35 -6.22 15.37 -9.04
N PRO A 36 -7.41 14.75 -9.02
CA PRO A 36 -7.81 13.75 -10.01
C PRO A 36 -7.55 14.17 -11.45
N GLY A 37 -6.97 13.26 -12.24
CA GLY A 37 -6.67 13.50 -13.65
C GLY A 37 -5.36 14.26 -13.94
N GLU A 38 -4.73 14.88 -12.94
CA GLU A 38 -3.38 15.43 -13.08
C GLU A 38 -2.31 14.33 -13.13
N THR A 39 -1.09 14.70 -13.55
CA THR A 39 0.03 13.77 -13.73
C THR A 39 0.34 13.00 -12.45
N ASP A 40 0.39 13.68 -11.31
CA ASP A 40 0.74 13.06 -10.03
C ASP A 40 -0.36 12.10 -9.54
N ALA A 41 -1.63 12.44 -9.74
CA ALA A 41 -2.74 11.56 -9.44
C ALA A 41 -2.73 10.30 -10.32
N LYS A 42 -2.42 10.45 -11.61
CA LYS A 42 -2.28 9.32 -12.54
C LYS A 42 -1.09 8.44 -12.17
N LEU A 43 0.05 9.03 -11.81
CA LEU A 43 1.23 8.30 -11.35
C LEU A 43 0.90 7.48 -10.10
N LEU A 44 0.29 8.11 -9.09
CA LEU A 44 -0.15 7.42 -7.87
C LEU A 44 -1.12 6.28 -8.20
N ALA A 45 -2.09 6.51 -9.08
CA ALA A 45 -3.05 5.49 -9.49
C ALA A 45 -2.38 4.29 -10.17
N LEU A 46 -1.38 4.53 -11.02
CA LEU A 46 -0.61 3.46 -11.67
C LEU A 46 0.28 2.72 -10.68
N THR A 47 0.91 3.43 -9.74
CA THR A 47 1.70 2.81 -8.66
C THR A 47 0.82 1.93 -7.79
N LEU A 48 -0.35 2.42 -7.35
CA LEU A 48 -1.29 1.63 -6.55
C LEU A 48 -1.82 0.42 -7.32
N ASP A 49 -2.10 0.56 -8.62
CA ASP A 49 -2.53 -0.57 -9.47
C ASP A 49 -1.41 -1.62 -9.63
N ALA A 50 -0.16 -1.18 -9.79
CA ALA A 50 1.00 -2.07 -9.85
C ALA A 50 1.18 -2.82 -8.51
N ILE A 51 1.08 -2.11 -7.38
CA ILE A 51 1.15 -2.72 -6.05
C ILE A 51 0.00 -3.73 -5.84
N LEU A 52 -1.21 -3.40 -6.29
CA LEU A 52 -2.38 -4.27 -6.16
C LEU A 52 -2.22 -5.58 -6.94
N LYS A 53 -1.49 -5.55 -8.07
CA LYS A 53 -1.27 -6.69 -8.95
C LYS A 53 -0.04 -7.51 -8.55
N LEU A 54 1.05 -6.85 -8.16
CA LEU A 54 2.35 -7.48 -7.92
C LEU A 54 2.64 -7.74 -6.43
N GLY A 55 1.96 -7.01 -5.54
CA GLY A 55 2.33 -6.92 -4.12
C GLY A 55 3.57 -6.05 -3.90
N LEU A 56 4.06 -6.07 -2.65
CA LEU A 56 5.29 -5.40 -2.23
C LEU A 56 6.29 -6.42 -1.69
N HIS A 57 7.57 -6.15 -1.89
CA HIS A 57 8.64 -6.94 -1.29
C HIS A 57 9.40 -6.08 -0.27
N ILE A 58 9.19 -6.37 1.01
CA ILE A 58 9.77 -5.64 2.13
C ILE A 58 10.82 -6.51 2.83
N GLY A 59 11.94 -5.91 3.23
CA GLY A 59 13.01 -6.59 3.96
C GLY A 59 14.01 -7.32 3.07
N ALA A 60 14.74 -8.27 3.67
CA ALA A 60 15.82 -9.01 3.05
C ALA A 60 15.33 -10.32 2.39
N ARG A 61 16.24 -11.03 1.71
CA ARG A 61 16.00 -12.40 1.20
C ARG A 61 14.86 -12.57 0.18
N LYS A 62 14.60 -11.51 -0.60
CA LYS A 62 13.63 -11.50 -1.71
C LYS A 62 13.89 -12.62 -2.73
N SER A 63 15.15 -12.92 -3.01
CA SER A 63 15.57 -13.93 -3.98
C SER A 63 15.24 -15.38 -3.57
N VAL A 64 14.92 -15.60 -2.29
CA VAL A 64 14.48 -16.92 -1.77
C VAL A 64 13.01 -16.91 -1.36
N GLY A 65 12.24 -15.89 -1.80
CA GLY A 65 10.78 -15.83 -1.62
C GLY A 65 10.31 -15.16 -0.33
N LEU A 66 11.20 -14.60 0.49
CA LEU A 66 10.81 -13.93 1.73
C LEU A 66 10.41 -12.46 1.51
N GLY A 67 9.51 -11.98 2.38
CA GLY A 67 9.14 -10.57 2.46
C GLY A 67 8.09 -10.10 1.44
N HIS A 68 7.46 -11.02 0.71
CA HIS A 68 6.32 -10.69 -0.17
C HIS A 68 5.07 -10.42 0.66
N ILE A 69 4.42 -9.29 0.42
CA ILE A 69 3.14 -8.93 1.02
C ILE A 69 2.15 -8.47 -0.05
N SER A 70 0.90 -8.88 0.10
CA SER A 70 -0.21 -8.46 -0.76
C SER A 70 -1.16 -7.55 0.00
N ILE A 71 -1.82 -6.64 -0.73
CA ILE A 71 -2.90 -5.83 -0.15
C ILE A 71 -4.15 -6.68 0.04
N ASP A 72 -4.69 -6.68 1.26
CA ASP A 72 -6.03 -7.19 1.54
C ASP A 72 -7.07 -6.18 1.01
N LYS A 73 -7.74 -6.55 -0.09
CA LYS A 73 -8.67 -5.68 -0.81
C LYS A 73 -9.96 -5.42 -0.04
N GLU A 74 -10.34 -6.34 0.87
CA GLU A 74 -11.60 -6.27 1.62
C GLU A 74 -11.44 -5.43 2.87
N GLN A 75 -10.28 -5.53 3.53
CA GLN A 75 -9.99 -4.76 4.74
C GLN A 75 -9.40 -3.37 4.46
N THR A 76 -8.82 -3.15 3.28
CA THR A 76 -8.25 -1.85 2.92
C THR A 76 -9.35 -0.84 2.61
N LYS A 77 -9.40 0.23 3.42
CA LYS A 77 -10.30 1.36 3.22
C LYS A 77 -9.52 2.56 2.67
N CYS A 78 -10.10 3.20 1.66
CA CYS A 78 -9.52 4.39 1.03
C CYS A 78 -10.44 5.60 1.22
N TRP A 79 -9.85 6.79 1.27
CA TRP A 79 -10.58 8.05 1.34
C TRP A 79 -9.94 9.04 0.36
N LEU A 80 -10.77 9.66 -0.48
CA LEU A 80 -10.39 10.80 -1.32
C LEU A 80 -11.18 12.00 -0.83
N ILE A 81 -10.49 12.99 -0.29
CA ILE A 81 -11.12 14.13 0.37
C ILE A 81 -10.78 15.39 -0.40
N ASN A 82 -11.81 16.05 -0.90
CA ASN A 82 -11.69 17.39 -1.45
C ASN A 82 -12.20 18.40 -0.41
N PHE A 83 -11.27 19.14 0.21
CA PHE A 83 -11.60 20.15 1.21
C PHE A 83 -12.17 21.44 0.60
N THR A 84 -11.89 21.75 -0.66
CA THR A 84 -12.35 22.98 -1.31
C THR A 84 -13.81 22.89 -1.76
N ALA A 85 -14.29 21.68 -2.05
CA ALA A 85 -15.68 21.42 -2.46
C ALA A 85 -16.72 21.58 -1.34
N GLN A 86 -16.31 21.63 -0.06
CA GLN A 86 -17.24 21.81 1.06
C GLN A 86 -17.59 23.29 1.23
N ALA A 87 -18.87 23.61 1.38
CA ALA A 87 -19.32 25.00 1.57
C ALA A 87 -19.13 25.48 3.03
N ASP A 88 -19.33 24.60 4.00
CA ASP A 88 -19.31 24.94 5.43
C ASP A 88 -17.92 24.79 6.07
N THR A 89 -17.45 25.85 6.73
CA THR A 89 -16.18 25.92 7.45
C THR A 89 -16.12 24.91 8.62
N GLN A 90 -17.22 24.68 9.33
CA GLN A 90 -17.23 23.72 10.44
C GLN A 90 -17.03 22.29 9.94
N GLN A 91 -17.64 21.94 8.80
CA GLN A 91 -17.45 20.64 8.15
C GLN A 91 -16.01 20.45 7.66
N LYS A 92 -15.36 21.49 7.13
CA LYS A 92 -13.93 21.43 6.73
C LYS A 92 -13.04 21.11 7.92
N ILE A 93 -13.21 21.82 9.03
CA ILE A 93 -12.43 21.61 10.26
C ILE A 93 -12.68 20.19 10.78
N ALA A 94 -13.93 19.73 10.80
CA ALA A 94 -14.27 18.38 11.23
C ALA A 94 -13.60 17.29 10.36
N LEU A 95 -13.52 17.49 9.04
CA LEU A 95 -12.84 16.57 8.14
C LEU A 95 -11.31 16.59 8.27
N LEU A 96 -10.72 17.75 8.56
CA LEU A 96 -9.28 17.86 8.86
C LEU A 96 -8.91 17.14 10.16
N ILE A 97 -9.75 17.28 11.20
CA ILE A 97 -9.53 16.60 12.48
C ILE A 97 -9.75 15.08 12.34
N GLN A 98 -10.79 14.67 11.60
CA GLN A 98 -11.12 13.25 11.44
C GLN A 98 -11.45 12.88 9.98
N PRO A 99 -10.42 12.65 9.15
CA PRO A 99 -10.56 12.33 7.71
C PRO A 99 -11.42 11.10 7.45
N ARG A 100 -11.39 10.14 8.38
CA ARG A 100 -12.11 8.86 8.28
C ARG A 100 -13.63 8.98 8.44
N ARG A 101 -14.16 10.17 8.73
CA ARG A 101 -15.61 10.46 8.67
C ARG A 101 -16.13 10.56 7.24
N ALA A 102 -15.25 10.84 6.27
CA ALA A 102 -15.63 10.78 4.86
C ALA A 102 -16.07 9.37 4.48
N GLN A 103 -16.94 9.25 3.46
CA GLN A 103 -17.35 7.94 2.98
C GLN A 103 -16.12 7.17 2.47
N PRO A 104 -15.88 5.94 2.97
CA PRO A 104 -14.81 5.10 2.48
C PRO A 104 -15.13 4.60 1.07
N THR A 105 -14.09 4.38 0.28
CA THR A 105 -14.17 3.80 -1.07
C THR A 105 -13.20 2.62 -1.16
N THR A 106 -13.39 1.75 -2.15
CA THR A 106 -12.46 0.65 -2.39
C THR A 106 -11.18 1.15 -3.06
N ILE A 107 -10.08 0.40 -2.95
CA ILE A 107 -8.83 0.76 -3.64
C ILE A 107 -8.99 0.81 -5.16
N LYS A 108 -9.85 -0.05 -5.74
CA LYS A 108 -10.14 -0.05 -7.17
C LYS A 108 -10.87 1.23 -7.60
N ASP A 109 -11.88 1.63 -6.83
CA ASP A 109 -12.63 2.85 -7.11
C ASP A 109 -11.76 4.09 -6.94
N LEU A 110 -10.87 4.10 -5.93
CA LEU A 110 -9.89 5.17 -5.76
C LEU A 110 -8.99 5.28 -7.00
N ILE A 111 -8.43 4.18 -7.48
CA ILE A 111 -7.56 4.16 -8.67
C ILE A 111 -8.31 4.72 -9.89
N GLN A 112 -9.59 4.36 -10.07
CA GLN A 112 -10.39 4.91 -11.18
C GLN A 112 -10.62 6.41 -11.02
N LYS A 113 -11.03 6.86 -9.82
CA LYS A 113 -11.25 8.28 -9.52
C LYS A 113 -9.99 9.11 -9.74
N LEU A 114 -8.80 8.61 -9.39
CA LEU A 114 -7.54 9.30 -9.60
C LEU A 114 -7.17 9.43 -11.10
N LYS A 115 -7.57 8.47 -11.94
CA LYS A 115 -7.30 8.47 -13.39
C LYS A 115 -8.24 9.40 -14.16
N SER A 116 -9.51 9.48 -13.77
CA SER A 116 -10.50 10.35 -14.40
C SER A 116 -10.27 11.82 -14.06
N GLN A 117 -10.40 12.70 -15.05
CA GLN A 117 -10.70 14.12 -14.78
C GLN A 117 -12.16 14.19 -14.30
N GLN A 118 -12.38 14.81 -13.14
CA GLN A 118 -13.72 15.23 -12.72
C GLN A 118 -14.14 16.48 -13.48
#